data_AF-A0A8J7HQW9-F1
#
_entry.id   AF-A0A8J7HQW9-F1
#
_cell.length_a   1.000
_cell.length_b   1.000
_cell.length_c   1.000
_cell.angle_alpha   90.00
_cell.angle_beta   90.00
_cell.angle_gamma   90.00
#
_symmetry.space_group_name_H-M   'P 1'
#
loop_
_entity.id
_entity.type
_entity.pdbx_description
1 polymer ?
#
loop_
_entity_poly.entity_id
_entity_poly.type
_entity_poly.pdbx_seq_one_letter_code
_entity_poly.pdbx_strand_id
1 'polypeptide(L)' 'MISSWMIVGAVTFLVAIASFLITPRDVKWFTHLSRPRWLVFEPFIPLIWTVIFICGAASANIVWQKNPGSLVT' A
#
# COMPACT_ATOMS: atom_id res chain seq x y z
N MET A 1 11.51 23.82 -3.95
CA MET A 1 10.22 23.23 -3.50
C MET A 1 10.34 21.73 -3.70
N ILE A 2 10.20 20.93 -2.64
CA ILE A 2 10.15 19.47 -2.81
C ILE A 2 8.88 19.15 -3.60
N SER A 3 9.02 18.38 -4.69
CA SER A 3 7.87 17.97 -5.50
C SER A 3 6.94 17.08 -4.67
N SER A 4 5.63 17.33 -4.69
CA SER A 4 4.65 16.57 -3.89
C SER A 4 4.74 15.06 -4.15
N TRP A 5 5.06 14.69 -5.40
CA TRP A 5 5.26 13.29 -5.76
C TRP A 5 6.40 12.65 -4.97
N MET A 6 7.50 13.38 -4.71
CA MET A 6 8.63 12.85 -3.95
C MET A 6 8.24 12.55 -2.49
N ILE A 7 7.40 13.40 -1.87
CA ILE A 7 6.88 13.19 -0.51
C ILE A 7 5.90 12.02 -0.49
N VAL A 8 4.91 12.03 -1.39
CA VAL A 8 3.90 10.97 -1.48
C VAL A 8 4.57 9.62 -1.76
N GLY A 9 5.56 9.59 -2.65
CA GLY A 9 6.36 8.40 -2.95
C GLY A 9 7.15 7.91 -1.74
N ALA A 10 7.84 8.80 -1.03
CA ALA A 10 8.60 8.43 0.16
C ALA A 10 7.70 7.87 1.28
N VAL A 11 6.55 8.50 1.54
CA VAL A 11 5.58 8.02 2.54
C VAL A 11 5.00 6.67 2.13
N THR A 12 4.58 6.51 0.87
CA THR A 12 4.04 5.26 0.35
C THR A 12 5.06 4.12 0.47
N PHE A 13 6.33 4.40 0.16
CA PHE A 13 7.42 3.42 0.27
C PHE A 13 7.70 3.03 1.73
N LEU A 14 7.71 4.00 2.65
CA LEU A 14 7.86 3.73 4.08
C LEU A 14 6.70 2.88 4.62
N VAL A 15 5.46 3.17 4.23
CA VAL A 15 4.28 2.37 4.61
C VAL A 15 4.40 0.94 4.07
N ALA A 16 4.83 0.77 2.82
CA ALA A 16 5.04 -0.54 2.23
C ALA A 16 6.12 -1.33 3.00
N ILE A 17 7.29 -0.72 3.27
CA ILE A 17 8.38 -1.37 4.03
C ILE A 17 7.93 -1.72 5.45
N ALA A 18 7.28 -0.80 6.14
CA ALA A 18 6.78 -1.03 7.50
C ALA A 18 5.79 -2.21 7.50
N SER A 19 4.93 -2.30 6.49
CA SER A 19 3.99 -3.41 6.32
C SER A 19 4.69 -4.75 6.08
N PHE A 20 5.81 -4.77 5.36
CA PHE A 20 6.64 -5.97 5.19
C PHE A 20 7.36 -6.37 6.49
N LEU A 21 7.88 -5.41 7.25
CA LEU A 21 8.58 -5.65 8.51
C LEU A 21 7.65 -6.18 9.60
N ILE A 22 6.38 -5.76 9.59
CA ILE A 22 5.31 -6.36 10.40
C ILE A 22 4.84 -7.64 9.68
N THR A 23 5.75 -8.57 9.42
CA THR A 23 5.37 -9.91 8.97
C THR A 23 4.60 -10.58 10.11
N PRO A 24 3.34 -10.96 9.91
CA PRO A 24 2.56 -11.55 10.98
C PRO A 24 3.20 -12.87 11.41
N ARG A 25 3.36 -13.06 12.72
CA ARG A 25 3.71 -14.37 13.32
C ARG A 25 2.76 -15.47 12.84
N ASP A 26 1.55 -15.06 12.45
CA ASP A 26 0.45 -15.89 11.95
C ASP A 26 0.65 -16.44 10.54
N VAL A 27 1.62 -15.95 9.74
CA VAL A 27 1.86 -16.51 8.39
C VAL A 27 2.28 -17.98 8.47
N LYS A 28 3.10 -18.35 9.47
CA LYS A 28 3.49 -19.75 9.72
C LYS A 28 2.33 -20.62 10.20
N TRP A 29 1.43 -20.06 11.01
CA TRP A 29 0.21 -20.76 11.42
C TRP A 29 -0.70 -20.97 10.20
N PHE A 30 -0.91 -19.91 9.41
CA PHE A 30 -1.73 -19.89 8.20
C PHE A 30 -1.28 -20.94 7.18
N THR A 31 0.03 -21.13 6.96
CA THR A 31 0.55 -22.14 6.03
C THR A 31 0.21 -23.59 6.40
N HIS A 32 -0.13 -23.88 7.66
CA HIS A 32 -0.49 -25.22 8.11
C HIS A 32 -2.00 -25.53 8.03
N LEU A 33 -2.86 -24.55 7.71
CA LEU A 33 -4.28 -24.82 7.53
C LEU A 33 -4.56 -25.48 6.17
N SER A 34 -5.49 -26.43 6.15
CA SER A 34 -6.04 -26.99 4.92
C SER A 34 -6.86 -25.92 4.19
N ARG A 35 -6.39 -25.50 3.00
CA ARG A 35 -7.05 -24.45 2.21
C ARG A 35 -8.00 -25.04 1.17
N PRO A 36 -9.16 -24.40 0.92
CA PRO A 36 -10.04 -24.77 -0.17
C PRO A 36 -9.41 -24.44 -1.53
N ARG A 37 -9.65 -25.29 -2.54
CA ARG A 37 -9.04 -25.20 -3.88
C ARG A 37 -9.42 -23.95 -4.69
N TRP A 38 -10.39 -23.16 -4.23
CA TRP A 38 -10.83 -21.92 -4.87
C TRP A 38 -9.98 -20.69 -4.46
N LEU A 39 -9.06 -20.84 -3.50
CA LEU A 39 -8.17 -19.80 -3.01
C LEU A 39 -6.94 -19.57 -3.92
N VAL A 40 -7.11 -19.64 -5.25
CA VAL A 40 -6.02 -19.47 -6.23
C VAL A 40 -5.47 -18.03 -6.24
N PHE A 41 -6.17 -17.10 -5.58
CA PHE A 41 -5.86 -15.66 -5.56
C PHE A 41 -4.76 -15.26 -4.57
N GLU A 42 -4.27 -16.16 -3.73
CA GLU A 42 -3.25 -15.82 -2.71
C GLU A 42 -1.97 -15.21 -3.29
N PRO A 43 -1.40 -15.70 -4.41
CA PRO A 43 -0.24 -15.08 -5.04
C PRO A 43 -0.56 -13.73 -5.70
N PHE A 44 -1.84 -13.42 -5.94
CA PHE A 44 -2.28 -12.15 -6.52
C PHE A 44 -2.44 -11.05 -5.48
N ILE A 45 -2.48 -11.37 -4.19
CA ILE A 45 -2.62 -10.39 -3.11
C ILE A 45 -1.54 -9.28 -3.21
N PRO A 46 -0.25 -9.58 -3.39
CA PRO A 46 0.77 -8.54 -3.59
C PRO A 46 0.48 -7.65 -4.79
N LEU A 47 0.00 -8.20 -5.90
CA LEU A 47 -0.30 -7.45 -7.13
C LEU A 47 -1.54 -6.54 -6.96
N ILE A 48 -2.54 -7.00 -6.22
CA ILE A 48 -3.70 -6.15 -5.89
C ILE A 48 -3.26 -4.97 -5.02
N TRP A 49 -2.40 -5.21 -4.03
CA TRP A 49 -1.87 -4.16 -3.17
C TRP A 49 -1.00 -3.15 -3.92
N THR A 50 -0.17 -3.58 -4.87
CA THR A 50 0.60 -2.63 -5.69
C THR A 50 -0.32 -1.70 -6.47
N VAL A 51 -1.40 -2.22 -7.06
CA VAL A 51 -2.41 -1.40 -7.75
C VAL A 51 -3.06 -0.41 -6.78
N ILE A 52 -3.48 -0.87 -5.59
CA ILE A 52 -4.07 0.00 -4.56
C ILE A 52 -3.10 1.11 -4.14
N PHE A 53 -1.83 0.79 -3.89
CA PHE A 53 -0.81 1.78 -3.52
C PHE A 53 -0.57 2.81 -4.61
N ILE A 54 -0.53 2.38 -5.88
CA ILE A 54 -0.38 3.29 -7.03
C ILE A 54 -1.59 4.23 -7.10
N CYS A 55 -2.81 3.70 -6.99
CA CYS A 55 -4.02 4.50 -6.98
C CYS A 55 -4.04 5.51 -5.81
N GLY A 56 -3.64 5.08 -4.61
CA GLY A 56 -3.54 5.95 -3.43
C GLY A 56 -2.51 7.07 -3.62
N ALA A 57 -1.32 6.74 -4.12
CA ALA A 57 -0.27 7.72 -4.40
C ALA A 57 -0.68 8.71 -5.48
N ALA A 58 -1.30 8.23 -6.57
CA ALA A 58 -1.82 9.09 -7.64
C ALA A 58 -2.91 10.04 -7.11
N SER A 59 -3.86 9.51 -6.34
CA SER A 59 -4.92 10.29 -5.71
C SER A 59 -4.35 11.39 -4.80
N ALA A 60 -3.46 11.03 -3.88
CA ALA A 60 -2.82 11.97 -2.97
C ALA A 60 -2.05 13.06 -3.71
N ASN A 61 -1.31 12.69 -4.77
CA ASN A 61 -0.59 13.66 -5.59
C ASN A 61 -1.54 14.63 -6.31
N ILE A 62 -2.65 14.13 -6.88
CA ILE A 62 -3.66 14.98 -7.55
C ILE A 62 -4.31 15.94 -6.56
N VAL A 63 -4.71 15.45 -5.39
CA VAL A 63 -5.33 16.28 -4.33
C VAL A 63 -4.38 17.37 -3.86
N TRP A 64 -3.11 17.03 -3.64
CA TRP A 64 -2.08 17.99 -3.24
C TRP A 64 -1.87 19.07 -4.29
N GLN A 65 -1.79 18.69 -5.57
CA GLN A 65 -1.59 19.64 -6.66
C GLN A 65 -2.81 20.54 -6.88
N LYS A 66 -4.02 20.04 -6.63
CA LYS A 66 -5.27 20.83 -6.72
C LYS A 66 -5.40 21.84 -5.57
N ASN A 67 -4.87 21.54 -4.38
CA ASN A 67 -4.96 22.42 -3.21
C ASN A 67 -3.62 22.52 -2.47
N PRO A 68 -2.60 23.18 -3.05
CA PRO A 68 -1.31 23.32 -2.39
C PRO A 68 -1.45 24.23 -1.17
N GLY A 69 -1.35 23.67 0.03
CA GLY A 69 -1.37 24.42 1.29
C GLY A 69 -2.75 24.74 1.87
N SER A 70 -3.83 24.08 1.41
CA SER A 70 -5.13 24.27 2.06
C SER A 70 -5.20 23.52 3.40
N LEU A 71 -5.47 24.25 4.48
CA LEU A 71 -5.98 23.66 5.72
C LEU A 71 -7.47 23.35 5.50
N VAL A 72 -7.78 22.16 5.01
CA VAL A 72 -9.17 21.68 5.04
C VAL A 72 -9.48 21.40 6.50
N THR A 73 -10.15 22.35 7.14
CA THR A 73 -10.64 22.27 8.52
C THR A 73 -12.03 21.66 8.52
#